data_AF-A0A1G1HJ10-F1
#
_entry.id   AF-A0A1G1HJ10-F1
#
_cell.length_a   1.000
_cell.length_b   1.000
_cell.length_c   1.000
_cell.angle_alpha   90.00
_cell.angle_beta   90.00
_cell.angle_gamma   90.00
#
_symmetry.space_group_name_H-M   'P 1'
#
loop_
_entity.id
_entity.type
_entity.pdbx_description
1 polymer ?
#
loop_
_entity_poly.entity_id
_entity_poly.type
_entity_poly.pdbx_seq_one_letter_code
_entity_poly.pdbx_strand_id
1 'polypeptide(L)'
;MSVSTLQKDICNNVVVNGKKYLVLTENLSGEHIITTRIYLGGTILSSKKADYKKLMDAQDADRKIRDLMQKEHEQALIMLGMEKTKEEETTVHYVNKLLKRRKYQSAFKLVTTALEQYPDEPILLSYYGYLEARVNKNYAQGISTCMKAREMILERAMSGREFFNPVLYLNLGRAYLAAGSKEEAFEAFRTGLMFGSENEDLLCEIRDLGVRRKPIVPFLPRSSPVNKCIGKLLHNLHGLRKA
;
A
#
# COMPACT_ATOMS: atom_id res chain seq x y z
N MET A 1 -4.95 -28.49 45.24
CA MET A 1 -4.48 -27.29 44.49
C MET A 1 -4.26 -27.72 43.04
N SER A 2 -5.23 -27.47 42.16
CA SER A 2 -5.10 -27.79 40.74
C SER A 2 -4.15 -26.78 40.11
N VAL A 3 -2.93 -27.20 39.80
CA VAL A 3 -2.00 -26.41 39.01
C VAL A 3 -2.64 -26.27 37.62
N SER A 4 -3.15 -25.08 37.28
CA SER A 4 -3.66 -24.85 35.93
C SER A 4 -2.47 -24.97 34.97
N THR A 5 -2.52 -25.98 34.10
CA THR A 5 -1.59 -26.20 32.99
C THR A 5 -1.89 -25.22 31.86
N LEU A 6 -1.97 -23.93 32.19
CA LEU A 6 -2.08 -22.89 31.19
C LEU A 6 -0.72 -22.76 30.51
N GLN A 7 -0.68 -22.96 29.20
CA GLN A 7 0.51 -22.74 28.40
C GLN A 7 1.02 -21.32 28.66
N LYS A 8 2.23 -21.21 29.20
CA LYS A 8 2.79 -19.94 29.67
C LYS A 8 3.39 -19.13 28.53
N ASP A 9 3.77 -19.79 27.44
CA ASP A 9 4.47 -19.19 26.32
C ASP A 9 4.19 -19.91 24.98
N ILE A 10 4.24 -19.12 23.89
CA ILE A 10 4.20 -19.57 22.50
C ILE A 10 5.44 -18.98 21.80
N CYS A 11 6.19 -19.82 21.11
CA CYS A 11 7.47 -19.44 20.51
C CYS A 11 7.60 -19.99 19.09
N ASN A 12 7.92 -19.11 18.14
CA ASN A 12 8.19 -19.47 16.75
C ASN A 12 9.46 -18.79 16.25
N ASN A 13 10.35 -19.58 15.65
CA ASN A 13 11.44 -19.05 14.84
C ASN A 13 10.94 -18.86 13.40
N VAL A 14 11.08 -17.67 12.86
CA VAL A 14 10.67 -17.35 11.49
C VAL A 14 11.87 -16.83 10.72
N VAL A 15 12.11 -17.40 9.54
CA VAL A 15 13.13 -16.87 8.62
C VAL A 15 12.42 -15.97 7.62
N VAL A 16 12.81 -14.69 7.61
CA VAL A 16 12.27 -13.68 6.71
C VAL A 16 13.48 -13.02 6.03
N ASN A 17 13.55 -13.10 4.70
CA ASN A 17 14.66 -12.57 3.89
C ASN A 17 16.06 -13.05 4.36
N GLY A 18 16.17 -14.33 4.76
CA GLY A 18 17.44 -14.91 5.24
C GLY A 18 17.84 -14.51 6.67
N LYS A 19 17.12 -13.57 7.30
CA LYS A 19 17.29 -13.21 8.72
C LYS A 19 16.36 -14.06 9.58
N LYS A 20 16.87 -14.53 10.72
CA LYS A 20 16.12 -15.36 11.67
C LYS A 20 15.56 -14.48 12.78
N TYR A 21 14.24 -14.47 12.88
CA TYR A 21 13.48 -13.79 13.91
C TYR A 21 12.93 -14.81 14.91
N LEU A 22 12.77 -14.38 16.14
CA LEU A 22 12.09 -15.14 17.19
C LEU A 22 10.85 -14.35 17.61
N VAL A 23 9.66 -14.94 17.46
CA VAL A 23 8.42 -14.42 18.02
C VAL A 23 8.13 -15.18 19.29
N LEU A 24 7.96 -14.45 20.39
CA LEU A 24 7.68 -15.01 21.70
C LEU A 24 6.47 -14.30 22.30
N THR A 25 5.44 -15.07 22.64
CA THR A 25 4.24 -14.59 23.34
C THR A 25 4.19 -15.22 24.71
N GLU A 26 4.33 -14.43 25.76
CA GLU A 26 4.35 -14.88 27.15
C GLU A 26 3.12 -14.39 27.89
N ASN A 27 2.55 -15.24 28.73
CA ASN A 27 1.53 -14.87 29.68
C ASN A 27 2.15 -14.61 31.05
N LEU A 28 2.22 -13.32 31.42
CA LEU A 28 2.60 -12.91 32.76
C LEU A 28 1.37 -13.00 33.66
N SER A 29 1.05 -14.22 34.11
CA SER A 29 -0.22 -14.52 34.76
C SER A 29 -0.50 -13.71 36.02
N GLY A 30 0.54 -13.24 36.72
CA GLY A 30 0.40 -12.36 37.89
C GLY A 30 -0.02 -10.92 37.57
N GLU A 31 0.20 -10.45 36.34
CA GLU A 31 -0.14 -9.09 35.91
C GLU A 31 -1.42 -9.06 35.05
N HIS A 32 -1.96 -10.23 34.68
CA HIS A 32 -3.04 -10.39 33.70
C HIS A 32 -2.71 -9.76 32.34
N ILE A 33 -1.44 -9.87 31.92
CA ILE A 33 -0.92 -9.30 30.68
C ILE A 33 -0.28 -10.41 29.84
N ILE A 34 -0.69 -10.46 28.57
CA ILE A 34 0.03 -11.19 27.53
C ILE A 34 1.01 -10.23 26.88
N THR A 35 2.27 -10.62 26.78
CA THR A 35 3.31 -9.84 26.10
C THR A 35 3.82 -10.61 24.90
N THR A 36 3.68 -10.03 23.71
CA THR A 36 4.25 -10.56 22.47
C THR A 36 5.47 -9.74 22.06
N ARG A 37 6.61 -10.40 21.88
CA ARG A 37 7.89 -9.78 21.48
C ARG A 37 8.42 -10.41 20.21
N ILE A 38 8.98 -9.58 19.36
CA ILE A 38 9.71 -9.97 18.15
C ILE A 38 11.18 -9.66 18.39
N TYR A 39 12.04 -10.65 18.20
CA TYR A 39 13.49 -10.52 18.35
C TYR A 39 14.22 -10.71 17.02
N LEU A 40 15.29 -9.95 16.80
CA LEU A 40 16.28 -10.14 15.75
C LEU A 40 17.67 -10.20 16.37
N GLY A 41 18.36 -11.34 16.26
CA GLY A 41 19.71 -11.49 16.80
C GLY A 41 19.85 -11.26 18.31
N GLY A 42 18.78 -11.46 19.09
CA GLY A 42 18.74 -11.24 20.53
C GLY A 42 18.24 -9.85 20.98
N THR A 43 18.07 -8.91 20.04
CA THR A 43 17.51 -7.58 20.32
C THR A 43 15.99 -7.59 20.13
N ILE A 44 15.24 -6.94 21.02
CA ILE A 44 13.79 -6.75 20.89
C ILE A 44 13.54 -5.70 19.81
N LEU A 45 12.94 -6.10 18.69
CA LEU A 45 12.52 -5.22 17.60
C LEU A 45 11.17 -4.57 17.90
N SER A 46 10.25 -5.35 18.48
CA SER A 46 8.89 -4.91 18.80
C SER A 46 8.36 -5.65 20.03
N SER A 47 7.52 -4.96 20.81
CA SER A 47 6.90 -5.50 22.01
C SER A 47 5.49 -4.95 22.15
N LYS A 48 4.48 -5.84 22.20
CA LYS A 48 3.07 -5.51 22.39
C LYS A 48 2.56 -6.16 23.67
N LYS A 49 1.77 -5.42 24.46
CA LYS A 49 1.11 -5.91 25.68
C LYS A 49 -0.40 -5.90 25.48
N ALA A 50 -1.08 -6.96 25.92
CA ALA A 50 -2.53 -7.08 25.92
C ALA A 50 -3.02 -7.47 27.32
N ASP A 51 -3.82 -6.60 27.95
CA ASP A 51 -4.46 -6.85 29.25
C ASP A 51 -5.69 -7.75 29.05
N TYR A 52 -5.84 -8.77 29.90
CA TYR A 52 -6.96 -9.70 29.86
C TYR A 52 -7.75 -9.78 31.18
N LYS A 53 -7.64 -8.81 32.09
CA LYS A 53 -8.35 -8.79 33.39
C LYS A 53 -9.85 -9.05 33.24
N LYS A 54 -10.46 -8.51 32.18
CA LYS A 54 -11.90 -8.69 31.87
C LYS A 54 -12.30 -10.12 31.52
N LEU A 55 -11.33 -10.99 31.19
CA LEU A 55 -11.57 -12.40 30.87
C LEU A 55 -11.53 -13.29 32.11
N MET A 56 -11.11 -12.77 33.28
CA MET A 56 -11.01 -13.54 34.53
C MET A 56 -12.38 -13.96 35.06
N ASP A 57 -13.40 -13.14 34.87
CA ASP A 57 -14.77 -13.41 35.34
C ASP A 57 -15.59 -14.26 34.35
N ALA A 58 -15.00 -14.64 33.22
CA ALA A 58 -15.70 -15.33 32.16
C ALA A 58 -15.75 -16.85 32.40
N GLN A 59 -16.88 -17.48 32.03
CA GLN A 59 -16.90 -18.93 31.85
C GLN A 59 -15.83 -19.32 30.81
N ASP A 60 -15.04 -20.33 31.15
CA ASP A 60 -13.87 -20.80 30.39
C ASP A 60 -12.73 -19.77 30.22
N ALA A 61 -12.47 -18.97 31.25
CA ALA A 61 -11.37 -17.97 31.27
C ALA A 61 -10.05 -18.51 30.70
N ASP A 62 -9.61 -19.69 31.15
CA ASP A 62 -8.38 -20.33 30.68
C ASP A 62 -8.36 -20.56 29.16
N ARG A 63 -9.48 -20.97 28.58
CA ARG A 63 -9.59 -21.17 27.13
C ARG A 63 -9.50 -19.82 26.39
N LYS A 64 -10.22 -18.81 26.87
CA LYS A 64 -10.24 -17.47 26.27
C LYS A 64 -8.86 -16.79 26.33
N ILE A 65 -8.12 -17.01 27.41
CA ILE A 65 -6.75 -16.51 27.56
C ILE A 65 -5.83 -17.21 26.54
N ARG A 66 -5.94 -18.54 26.36
CA ARG A 66 -5.19 -19.26 25.32
C ARG A 66 -5.52 -18.76 23.91
N ASP A 67 -6.80 -18.58 23.60
CA ASP A 67 -7.24 -18.10 22.30
C ASP A 67 -6.71 -16.67 22.03
N LEU A 68 -6.68 -15.82 23.06
CA LEU A 68 -6.08 -14.49 22.97
C LEU A 68 -4.57 -14.56 22.76
N MET A 69 -3.85 -15.43 23.49
CA MET A 69 -2.41 -15.64 23.28
C MET A 69 -2.11 -16.07 21.84
N GLN A 70 -2.86 -17.06 21.32
CA GLN A 70 -2.71 -17.55 19.96
C GLN A 70 -2.96 -16.44 18.94
N LYS A 71 -4.04 -15.67 19.12
CA LYS A 71 -4.38 -14.54 18.25
C LYS A 71 -3.29 -13.47 18.23
N GLU A 72 -2.77 -13.09 19.40
CA GLU A 72 -1.70 -12.09 19.50
C GLU A 72 -0.39 -12.61 18.88
N HIS A 73 -0.10 -13.90 19.03
CA HIS A 73 1.05 -14.55 18.42
C HIS A 73 0.96 -14.58 16.88
N GLU A 74 -0.18 -15.01 16.34
CA GLU A 74 -0.44 -15.02 14.89
C GLU A 74 -0.38 -13.62 14.29
N GLN A 75 -0.92 -12.61 14.98
CA GLN A 75 -0.80 -11.22 14.55
C GLN A 75 0.65 -10.76 14.49
N ALA A 76 1.51 -11.16 15.42
CA ALA A 76 2.93 -10.81 15.37
C ALA A 76 3.67 -11.53 14.23
N LEU A 77 3.30 -12.78 13.92
CA LEU A 77 3.83 -13.49 12.75
C LEU A 77 3.42 -12.83 11.43
N ILE A 78 2.15 -12.41 11.32
CA ILE A 78 1.64 -11.64 10.18
C ILE A 78 2.34 -10.28 10.10
N MET A 79 2.51 -9.59 11.24
CA MET A 79 3.26 -8.33 11.29
C MET A 79 4.70 -8.52 10.86
N LEU A 80 5.42 -9.57 11.23
CA LEU A 80 6.75 -9.86 10.67
C LEU A 80 6.72 -10.05 9.15
N GLY A 81 5.65 -10.68 8.63
CA GLY A 81 5.38 -10.76 7.20
C GLY A 81 5.08 -9.42 6.52
N MET A 82 4.64 -8.41 7.28
CA MET A 82 4.30 -7.05 6.81
C MET A 82 5.38 -5.99 7.12
N GLU A 83 6.14 -6.13 8.21
CA GLU A 83 7.34 -5.36 8.60
C GLU A 83 8.47 -5.55 7.59
N LYS A 84 8.39 -6.60 6.76
CA LYS A 84 9.10 -6.78 5.48
C LYS A 84 9.17 -5.52 4.61
N THR A 85 8.31 -4.52 4.82
CA THR A 85 8.28 -3.29 4.04
C THR A 85 8.95 -2.08 4.68
N LYS A 86 9.37 -2.14 5.96
CA LYS A 86 9.80 -0.92 6.68
C LYS A 86 11.29 -0.74 6.93
N GLU A 87 12.14 -1.76 6.83
CA GLU A 87 13.56 -1.60 7.22
C GLU A 87 14.59 -2.36 6.35
N GLU A 88 14.28 -2.55 5.07
CA GLU A 88 15.32 -2.77 4.05
C GLU A 88 15.24 -1.64 3.02
N GLU A 89 16.40 -1.10 2.67
CA GLU A 89 16.61 -0.09 1.62
C GLU A 89 16.21 -0.63 0.24
N THR A 90 14.93 -0.92 0.03
CA THR A 90 14.42 -1.48 -1.21
C THR A 90 14.57 -0.47 -2.34
N THR A 91 14.78 -0.96 -3.56
CA THR A 91 14.76 -0.12 -4.78
C THR A 91 13.53 0.78 -4.81
N VAL A 92 12.37 0.29 -4.36
CA VAL A 92 11.11 1.03 -4.27
C VAL A 92 11.22 2.24 -3.32
N HIS A 93 11.89 2.10 -2.17
CA HIS A 93 12.14 3.22 -1.26
C HIS A 93 12.93 4.33 -1.96
N TYR A 94 14.02 3.97 -2.63
CA TYR A 94 14.86 4.94 -3.36
C TYR A 94 14.13 5.58 -4.54
N VAL A 95 13.34 4.81 -5.29
CA VAL A 95 12.46 5.33 -6.36
C VAL A 95 11.51 6.36 -5.78
N ASN A 96 10.80 6.08 -4.69
CA ASN A 96 9.90 7.02 -4.05
C ASN A 96 10.62 8.30 -3.56
N LYS A 97 11.82 8.17 -2.98
CA LYS A 97 12.64 9.32 -2.58
C LYS A 97 13.00 10.20 -3.78
N LEU A 98 13.33 9.60 -4.93
CA LEU A 98 13.60 10.33 -6.17
C LEU A 98 12.34 10.99 -6.74
N LEU A 99 11.19 10.31 -6.70
CA LEU A 99 9.89 10.84 -7.14
C LEU A 99 9.46 12.06 -6.32
N LYS A 100 9.59 12.01 -4.98
CA LYS A 100 9.33 13.16 -4.10
C LYS A 100 10.18 14.38 -4.44
N ARG A 101 11.41 14.14 -4.91
CA ARG A 101 12.35 15.18 -5.38
C ARG A 101 12.18 15.51 -6.87
N ARG A 102 11.15 14.97 -7.54
CA ARG A 102 10.85 15.13 -8.98
C ARG A 102 12.00 14.72 -9.90
N LYS A 103 12.90 13.84 -9.44
CA LYS A 103 14.03 13.31 -10.23
C LYS A 103 13.58 12.11 -11.07
N TYR A 104 12.66 12.34 -12.00
CA TYR A 104 12.00 11.27 -12.78
C TYR A 104 12.98 10.45 -13.63
N GLN A 105 13.97 11.09 -14.26
CA GLN A 105 14.97 10.39 -15.08
C GLN A 105 15.83 9.44 -14.24
N SER A 106 16.28 9.90 -13.06
CA SER A 106 17.05 9.05 -12.13
C SER A 106 16.20 7.91 -11.60
N ALA A 107 14.93 8.17 -11.28
CA ALA A 107 13.99 7.13 -10.85
C ALA A 107 13.76 6.09 -11.95
N PHE A 108 13.64 6.54 -13.20
CA PHE A 108 13.48 5.68 -14.37
C PHE A 108 14.70 4.78 -14.56
N LYS A 109 15.92 5.36 -14.56
CA LYS A 109 17.14 4.57 -14.65
C LYS A 109 17.24 3.51 -13.54
N LEU A 110 16.92 3.89 -12.30
CA LEU A 110 16.99 2.99 -11.16
C LEU A 110 16.00 1.81 -11.29
N VAL A 111 14.75 2.09 -11.68
CA VAL A 111 13.75 1.01 -11.85
C VAL A 111 14.08 0.11 -13.05
N THR A 112 14.62 0.67 -14.14
CA THR A 112 15.05 -0.11 -15.30
C THR A 112 16.17 -1.08 -14.92
N THR A 113 17.22 -0.62 -14.23
CA THR A 113 18.30 -1.49 -13.75
C THR A 113 17.79 -2.54 -12.76
N ALA A 114 16.82 -2.21 -11.92
CA ALA A 114 16.24 -3.20 -11.01
C ALA A 114 15.44 -4.29 -11.75
N LEU A 115 14.73 -3.93 -12.82
CA LEU A 115 14.00 -4.90 -13.66
C LEU A 115 14.91 -5.82 -14.46
N GLU A 116 16.18 -5.47 -14.70
CA GLU A 116 17.16 -6.39 -15.28
C GLU A 116 17.40 -7.60 -14.36
N GLN A 117 17.34 -7.40 -13.05
CA GLN A 117 17.53 -8.45 -12.03
C GLN A 117 16.22 -9.11 -11.63
N TYR A 118 15.12 -8.35 -11.64
CA TYR A 118 13.79 -8.79 -11.19
C TYR A 118 12.73 -8.50 -12.27
N PRO A 119 12.78 -9.17 -13.44
CA PRO A 119 11.97 -8.82 -14.60
C PRO A 119 10.45 -8.98 -14.39
N ASP A 120 10.05 -9.89 -13.51
CA ASP A 120 8.64 -10.21 -13.23
C ASP A 120 8.18 -9.66 -11.87
N GLU A 121 8.84 -8.62 -11.35
CA GLU A 121 8.44 -7.97 -10.10
C GLU A 121 7.35 -6.91 -10.35
N PRO A 122 6.08 -7.15 -9.97
CA PRO A 122 4.98 -6.32 -10.44
C PRO A 122 5.02 -4.89 -9.89
N ILE A 123 5.50 -4.69 -8.66
CA ILE A 123 5.62 -3.35 -8.09
C ILE A 123 6.61 -2.52 -8.91
N LEU A 124 7.77 -3.09 -9.27
CA LEU A 124 8.78 -2.43 -10.10
C LEU A 124 8.23 -2.16 -11.52
N LEU A 125 7.51 -3.12 -12.11
CA LEU A 125 6.84 -2.93 -13.40
C LEU A 125 5.84 -1.77 -13.37
N SER A 126 5.08 -1.59 -12.28
CA SER A 126 4.15 -0.47 -12.16
C SER A 126 4.88 0.89 -12.11
N TYR A 127 6.01 0.99 -11.41
CA TYR A 127 6.83 2.21 -11.40
C TYR A 127 7.46 2.47 -12.76
N TYR A 128 7.96 1.42 -13.43
CA TYR A 128 8.47 1.52 -14.80
C TYR A 128 7.39 2.03 -15.75
N GLY A 129 6.18 1.46 -15.73
CA GLY A 129 5.09 1.89 -16.61
C GLY A 129 4.73 3.37 -16.42
N TYR A 130 4.64 3.84 -15.17
CA TYR A 130 4.45 5.25 -14.87
C TYR A 130 5.59 6.11 -15.42
N LEU A 131 6.84 5.74 -15.11
CA LEU A 131 8.01 6.53 -15.48
C LEU A 131 8.27 6.52 -16.99
N GLU A 132 7.94 5.43 -17.69
CA GLU A 132 7.97 5.32 -19.15
C GLU A 132 7.01 6.33 -19.79
N ALA A 133 5.75 6.37 -19.32
CA ALA A 133 4.78 7.36 -19.76
C ALA A 133 5.22 8.80 -19.42
N ARG A 134 5.87 9.02 -18.27
CA ARG A 134 6.23 10.36 -17.79
C ARG A 134 7.51 10.92 -18.42
N VAL A 135 8.53 10.09 -18.57
CA VAL A 135 9.88 10.48 -19.01
C VAL A 135 10.00 10.37 -20.53
N ASN A 136 9.63 9.22 -21.09
CA ASN A 136 9.79 8.93 -22.51
C ASN A 136 8.56 9.31 -23.34
N LYS A 137 7.44 9.65 -22.69
CA LYS A 137 6.14 9.95 -23.33
C LYS A 137 5.56 8.78 -24.13
N ASN A 138 6.03 7.57 -23.84
CA ASN A 138 5.51 6.33 -24.42
C ASN A 138 4.27 5.90 -23.64
N TYR A 139 3.20 6.69 -23.76
CA TYR A 139 2.00 6.56 -22.93
C TYR A 139 1.32 5.19 -23.05
N ALA A 140 1.16 4.69 -24.28
CA ALA A 140 0.50 3.41 -24.54
C ALA A 140 1.25 2.24 -23.86
N GLN A 141 2.59 2.21 -24.01
CA GLN A 141 3.43 1.21 -23.38
C GLN A 141 3.42 1.34 -21.85
N GLY A 142 3.53 2.56 -21.34
CA GLY A 142 3.53 2.81 -19.90
C GLY A 142 2.24 2.34 -19.22
N ILE A 143 1.08 2.69 -19.81
CA ILE A 143 -0.24 2.26 -19.32
C ILE A 143 -0.38 0.74 -19.41
N SER A 144 -0.05 0.14 -20.55
CA SER A 144 -0.09 -1.32 -20.74
C SER A 144 0.78 -2.06 -19.71
N THR A 145 1.97 -1.53 -19.42
CA THR A 145 2.88 -2.13 -18.42
C THR A 145 2.31 -2.03 -17.00
N CYS A 146 1.72 -0.89 -16.63
CA CYS A 146 1.00 -0.76 -15.35
C CYS A 146 -0.18 -1.73 -15.23
N MET A 147 -0.95 -1.94 -16.32
CA MET A 147 -2.04 -2.92 -16.32
C MET A 147 -1.54 -4.34 -16.15
N LYS A 148 -0.47 -4.72 -16.86
CA LYS A 148 0.17 -6.04 -16.71
C LYS A 148 0.62 -6.27 -15.27
N ALA A 149 1.29 -5.29 -14.66
CA ALA A 149 1.70 -5.37 -13.26
C ALA A 149 0.52 -5.63 -12.30
N ARG A 150 -0.62 -4.96 -12.52
CA ARG A 150 -1.82 -5.18 -11.72
C ARG A 150 -2.38 -6.60 -11.90
N GLU A 151 -2.43 -7.09 -13.14
CA GLU A 151 -2.91 -8.45 -13.42
C GLU A 151 -2.06 -9.51 -12.72
N MET A 152 -0.74 -9.38 -12.77
CA MET A 152 0.18 -10.29 -12.08
C MET A 152 -0.08 -10.33 -10.56
N ILE A 153 -0.38 -9.19 -9.94
CA ILE A 153 -0.73 -9.13 -8.51
C ILE A 153 -2.11 -9.75 -8.24
N LEU A 154 -3.09 -9.52 -9.12
CA LEU A 154 -4.41 -10.12 -9.01
C LEU A 154 -4.31 -11.66 -9.02
N GLU A 155 -3.55 -12.22 -9.96
CA GLU A 155 -3.30 -13.67 -10.06
C GLU A 155 -2.61 -14.22 -8.80
N ARG A 156 -1.61 -13.50 -8.27
CA ARG A 156 -0.94 -13.86 -7.01
C ARG A 156 -1.88 -13.79 -5.81
N ALA A 157 -2.74 -12.77 -5.75
CA ALA A 157 -3.71 -12.59 -4.68
C ALA A 157 -4.81 -13.65 -4.68
N MET A 158 -5.34 -14.01 -5.86
CA MET A 158 -6.29 -15.10 -6.00
C MET A 158 -5.69 -16.46 -5.59
N SER A 159 -4.38 -16.61 -5.72
CA SER A 159 -3.64 -17.79 -5.25
C SER A 159 -3.31 -17.75 -3.73
N GLY A 160 -3.74 -16.71 -3.00
CA GLY A 160 -3.43 -16.51 -1.59
C GLY A 160 -1.97 -16.11 -1.30
N ARG A 161 -1.20 -15.71 -2.32
CA ARG A 161 0.25 -15.44 -2.20
C ARG A 161 0.59 -13.99 -1.86
N GLU A 162 -0.28 -13.03 -2.20
CA GLU A 162 -0.06 -11.60 -1.95
C GLU A 162 -1.38 -10.86 -1.67
N PHE A 163 -1.31 -9.70 -1.01
CA PHE A 163 -2.47 -8.83 -0.77
C PHE A 163 -2.47 -7.64 -1.75
N PHE A 164 -3.65 -7.06 -1.99
CA PHE A 164 -3.80 -5.89 -2.87
C PHE A 164 -2.91 -4.72 -2.42
N ASN A 165 -2.23 -4.08 -3.38
CA ASN A 165 -1.32 -2.96 -3.11
C ASN A 165 -1.81 -1.66 -3.79
N PRO A 166 -2.18 -0.62 -3.03
CA PRO A 166 -2.64 0.66 -3.58
C PRO A 166 -1.66 1.35 -4.54
N VAL A 167 -0.35 1.06 -4.45
CA VAL A 167 0.68 1.66 -5.30
C VAL A 167 0.48 1.36 -6.79
N LEU A 168 -0.10 0.21 -7.13
CA LEU A 168 -0.35 -0.19 -8.52
C LEU A 168 -1.35 0.76 -9.19
N TYR A 169 -2.39 1.11 -8.44
CA TYR A 169 -3.43 2.04 -8.87
C TYR A 169 -2.93 3.48 -8.91
N LEU A 170 -2.10 3.88 -7.95
CA LEU A 170 -1.43 5.17 -7.95
C LEU A 170 -0.55 5.34 -9.19
N ASN A 171 0.30 4.38 -9.50
CA ASN A 171 1.18 4.44 -10.66
C ASN A 171 0.42 4.36 -11.99
N LEU A 172 -0.63 3.53 -12.08
CA LEU A 172 -1.52 3.49 -13.24
C LEU A 172 -2.24 4.83 -13.46
N GLY A 173 -2.80 5.42 -12.40
CA GLY A 173 -3.46 6.72 -12.48
C GLY A 173 -2.49 7.83 -12.89
N ARG A 174 -1.26 7.83 -12.35
CA ARG A 174 -0.20 8.76 -12.78
C ARG A 174 0.23 8.57 -14.23
N ALA A 175 0.23 7.33 -14.75
CA ALA A 175 0.48 7.07 -16.16
C ALA A 175 -0.65 7.64 -17.04
N TYR A 176 -1.91 7.49 -16.64
CA TYR A 176 -3.05 8.13 -17.30
C TYR A 176 -2.97 9.66 -17.25
N LEU A 177 -2.58 10.25 -16.11
CA LEU A 177 -2.35 11.70 -16.03
C LEU A 177 -1.26 12.16 -17.00
N ALA A 178 -0.15 11.41 -17.13
CA ALA A 178 0.91 11.71 -18.08
C ALA A 178 0.39 11.69 -19.53
N ALA A 179 -0.56 10.81 -19.84
CA ALA A 179 -1.23 10.71 -21.15
C ALA A 179 -2.34 11.77 -21.37
N GLY A 180 -2.70 12.55 -20.33
CA GLY A 180 -3.80 13.52 -20.38
C GLY A 180 -5.20 12.93 -20.13
N SER A 181 -5.29 11.64 -19.82
CA SER A 181 -6.51 10.88 -19.55
C SER A 181 -6.97 11.06 -18.09
N LYS A 182 -7.61 12.19 -17.79
CA LYS A 182 -7.97 12.56 -16.40
C LYS A 182 -9.09 11.69 -15.82
N GLU A 183 -10.08 11.34 -16.63
CA GLU A 183 -11.19 10.49 -16.23
C GLU A 183 -10.68 9.09 -15.80
N GLU A 184 -9.83 8.46 -16.61
CA GLU A 184 -9.24 7.15 -16.31
C GLU A 184 -8.29 7.21 -15.11
N ALA A 185 -7.53 8.30 -14.97
CA ALA A 185 -6.69 8.52 -13.80
C ALA A 185 -7.52 8.58 -12.50
N PHE A 186 -8.63 9.33 -12.51
CA PHE A 186 -9.52 9.44 -11.36
C PHE A 186 -10.09 8.08 -10.95
N GLU A 187 -10.60 7.28 -11.90
CA GLU A 187 -11.14 5.95 -11.60
C GLU A 187 -10.06 4.99 -11.09
N ALA A 188 -8.82 5.08 -11.61
CA ALA A 188 -7.70 4.32 -11.07
C ALA A 188 -7.44 4.68 -9.61
N PHE A 189 -7.34 5.98 -9.28
CA PHE A 189 -7.10 6.42 -7.91
C PHE A 189 -8.22 6.05 -6.94
N ARG A 190 -9.48 6.24 -7.36
CA ARG A 190 -10.66 5.85 -6.60
C ARG A 190 -10.66 4.36 -6.29
N THR A 191 -10.31 3.53 -7.28
CA THR A 191 -10.20 2.07 -7.10
C THR A 191 -9.07 1.73 -6.12
N GLY A 192 -7.93 2.41 -6.21
CA GLY A 192 -6.83 2.25 -5.24
C GLY A 192 -7.24 2.52 -3.80
N LEU A 193 -8.06 3.55 -3.56
CA LEU A 193 -8.56 3.89 -2.23
C LEU A 193 -9.53 2.85 -1.64
N MET A 194 -10.15 2.00 -2.47
CA MET A 194 -10.95 0.87 -1.97
C MET A 194 -10.10 -0.16 -1.20
N PHE A 195 -8.80 -0.23 -1.52
CA PHE A 195 -7.83 -1.16 -0.90
C PHE A 195 -6.91 -0.48 0.11
N GLY A 196 -7.04 0.85 0.30
CA GLY A 196 -6.19 1.64 1.18
C GLY A 196 -6.74 3.05 1.31
N SER A 197 -7.81 3.21 2.09
CA SER A 197 -8.58 4.45 2.22
C SER A 197 -7.80 5.64 2.76
N GLU A 198 -6.71 5.39 3.50
CA GLU A 198 -5.85 6.40 4.12
C GLU A 198 -4.56 6.64 3.32
N ASN A 199 -4.47 6.16 2.08
CA ASN A 199 -3.28 6.37 1.27
C ASN A 199 -3.16 7.85 0.84
N GLU A 200 -2.28 8.59 1.52
CA GLU A 200 -2.09 10.03 1.31
C GLU A 200 -1.68 10.40 -0.12
N ASP A 201 -0.85 9.58 -0.79
CA ASP A 201 -0.44 9.87 -2.17
C ASP A 201 -1.66 9.83 -3.12
N LEU A 202 -2.54 8.84 -2.98
CA LEU A 202 -3.78 8.75 -3.75
C LEU A 202 -4.74 9.91 -3.46
N LEU A 203 -4.90 10.26 -2.17
CA LEU A 203 -5.74 11.38 -1.76
C LEU A 203 -5.22 12.71 -2.30
N CYS A 204 -3.90 12.90 -2.33
CA CYS A 204 -3.26 14.05 -2.94
C CYS A 204 -3.53 14.14 -4.44
N GLU A 205 -3.36 13.05 -5.21
CA GLU A 205 -3.61 13.06 -6.66
C GLU A 205 -5.09 13.38 -6.99
N ILE A 206 -6.05 12.84 -6.22
CA ILE A 206 -7.47 13.17 -6.38
C ILE A 206 -7.74 14.65 -6.08
N ARG A 207 -7.12 15.19 -5.02
CA ARG A 207 -7.25 16.60 -4.66
C ARG A 207 -6.69 17.52 -5.74
N ASP A 208 -5.53 17.16 -6.31
CA ASP A 208 -4.84 17.91 -7.36
C ASP A 208 -5.57 17.87 -8.70
N LEU A 209 -6.27 16.77 -9.01
CA LEU A 209 -7.20 16.68 -10.14
C LEU A 209 -8.34 17.72 -10.04
N GLY A 210 -8.74 18.04 -8.82
CA GLY A 210 -9.75 19.04 -8.50
C GLY A 210 -11.18 18.62 -8.86
N VAL A 211 -12.14 19.45 -8.45
CA VAL A 211 -13.56 19.19 -8.70
C VAL A 211 -13.95 19.67 -10.10
N ARG A 212 -14.57 18.77 -10.87
CA ARG A 212 -15.10 19.10 -12.19
C ARG A 212 -16.21 20.14 -12.06
N ARG A 213 -16.02 21.32 -12.66
CA ARG A 213 -17.04 22.39 -12.65
C ARG A 213 -18.34 21.94 -13.32
N LYS A 214 -19.47 22.43 -12.81
CA LYS A 214 -20.79 22.23 -13.43
C LYS A 214 -20.76 22.70 -14.90
N PRO A 215 -21.44 22.00 -15.83
CA PRO A 215 -21.61 22.48 -17.19
C PRO A 215 -22.27 23.86 -17.18
N ILE A 216 -21.81 24.75 -18.06
CA ILE A 216 -22.24 26.16 -18.08
C ILE A 216 -23.69 26.25 -18.53
N VAL A 217 -24.08 25.37 -19.45
CA VAL A 217 -25.46 25.16 -19.87
C VAL A 217 -25.91 23.81 -19.28
N PRO A 218 -26.59 23.78 -18.12
CA PRO A 218 -26.83 22.55 -17.37
C PRO A 218 -27.79 21.56 -18.05
N PHE A 219 -28.66 22.06 -18.93
CA PHE A 219 -29.61 21.24 -19.68
C PHE A 219 -28.99 20.54 -20.90
N LEU A 220 -27.78 20.93 -21.31
CA LEU A 220 -27.04 20.25 -22.38
C LEU A 220 -26.05 19.25 -21.79
N PRO A 221 -25.87 18.07 -22.42
CA PRO A 221 -24.83 17.15 -22.01
C PRO A 221 -23.45 17.83 -22.14
N ARG A 222 -22.51 17.44 -21.28
CA ARG A 222 -21.17 18.03 -21.26
C ARG A 222 -20.40 17.80 -22.57
N SER A 223 -20.70 16.71 -23.28
CA SER A 223 -20.13 16.39 -24.59
C SER A 223 -20.62 17.31 -25.71
N SER A 224 -21.68 18.10 -25.46
CA SER A 224 -22.24 19.06 -26.42
C SER A 224 -21.17 20.05 -26.89
N PRO A 225 -21.10 20.33 -28.21
CA PRO A 225 -20.20 21.34 -28.76
C PRO A 225 -20.31 22.69 -28.05
N VAL A 226 -21.53 23.09 -27.66
CA VAL A 226 -21.80 24.36 -26.93
C VAL A 226 -21.05 24.39 -25.60
N ASN A 227 -21.25 23.39 -24.74
CA ASN A 227 -20.57 23.31 -23.45
C ASN A 227 -19.04 23.17 -23.60
N LYS A 228 -18.55 22.48 -24.63
CA LYS A 228 -17.10 22.36 -24.92
C LYS A 228 -16.48 23.70 -25.32
N CYS A 229 -17.12 24.44 -26.24
CA CYS A 229 -16.61 25.73 -26.71
C CYS A 229 -16.57 26.77 -25.59
N ILE A 230 -17.67 26.95 -24.86
CA ILE A 230 -17.73 27.92 -23.76
C ILE A 230 -16.74 27.52 -22.65
N GLY A 231 -16.61 26.23 -22.35
CA GLY A 231 -15.63 25.71 -21.40
C GLY A 231 -14.19 26.05 -21.78
N LYS A 232 -13.79 25.86 -23.05
CA LYS A 232 -12.46 26.23 -23.56
C LYS A 232 -12.21 27.74 -23.49
N LEU A 233 -13.20 28.55 -23.87
CA LEU A 233 -13.11 30.01 -23.83
C LEU A 233 -12.86 30.52 -22.40
N LEU A 234 -13.66 30.05 -21.42
CA LEU A 234 -13.49 30.42 -20.01
C LEU A 234 -12.19 29.91 -19.40
N HIS A 235 -11.69 28.75 -19.85
CA HIS A 235 -10.40 28.24 -19.40
C HIS A 235 -9.26 29.18 -19.84
N ASN A 236 -9.28 29.61 -21.10
CA ASN A 236 -8.25 30.50 -21.65
C ASN A 236 -8.30 31.89 -21.00
N LEU A 237 -9.50 32.43 -20.75
CA LEU A 237 -9.68 33.72 -20.07
C LEU A 237 -9.20 33.70 -18.60
N HIS A 238 -9.41 32.60 -17.88
CA HIS A 238 -8.86 32.45 -16.51
C HIS A 238 -7.35 32.20 -16.51
N GLY A 239 -6.80 31.54 -17.53
CA GLY A 239 -5.36 31.36 -17.71
C GLY A 239 -4.62 32.68 -17.95
N LEU A 240 -5.22 33.59 -18.73
CA LEU A 240 -4.70 34.93 -19.00
C LEU A 240 -4.74 35.88 -17.79
N ARG A 241 -5.55 35.58 -16.77
CA ARG A 241 -5.71 36.41 -15.57
C ARG A 241 -4.77 36.00 -14.42
N LYS A 242 -4.03 34.90 -14.59
CA LYS A 242 -3.05 34.35 -13.64
C LYS A 242 -1.60 34.38 -14.16
N ALA A 243 -1.39 34.86 -15.39
CA ALA A 243 -0.08 35.19 -15.96
C ALA A 243 0.16 36.70 -15.79
#